data_AF-A0A099S5N9-F1
#
_entry.id   AF-A0A099S5N9-F1
#
_cell.length_a   1.000
_cell.length_b   1.000
_cell.length_c   1.000
_cell.angle_alpha   90.00
_cell.angle_beta   90.00
_cell.angle_gamma   90.00
#
_symmetry.space_group_name_H-M   'P 1'
#
loop_
_entity.id
_entity.type
_entity.pdbx_description
1 polymer ?
#
loop_
_entity_poly.entity_id
_entity_poly.type
_entity_poly.pdbx_seq_one_letter_code
_entity_poly.pdbx_strand_id
1 'polypeptide(L)'
;MFTQAYTPEQSAFGKLENGRDVLILYVKEFNEQVRAINQSGLSKYTYHWFSTEHKDAYVLQVTWENEIHISIRFNPQHFGLIHQLLEPKDVILTTTPLSQLMEKAQANNFSFIEFNDVLTFCNLSFVPDTDSETDSDTDSN
;
A
#
# COMPACT_ATOMS: atom_id res chain seq x y z
N MET A 1 -14.57 -4.51 -13.76
CA MET A 1 -14.19 -5.80 -13.13
C MET A 1 -13.73 -5.45 -11.73
N PHE A 2 -14.41 -5.88 -10.66
CA PHE A 2 -13.97 -5.59 -9.30
C PHE A 2 -12.75 -6.48 -8.99
N THR A 3 -11.58 -5.88 -9.01
CA THR A 3 -10.34 -6.48 -8.52
C THR A 3 -10.51 -6.81 -7.05
N GLN A 4 -10.21 -8.04 -6.64
CA GLN A 4 -10.31 -8.43 -5.24
C GLN A 4 -9.29 -7.61 -4.43
N ALA A 5 -9.80 -6.76 -3.52
CA ALA A 5 -8.97 -5.91 -2.68
C ALA A 5 -8.87 -6.46 -1.26
N TYR A 6 -7.67 -6.41 -0.68
CA TYR A 6 -7.37 -6.94 0.64
C TYR A 6 -6.92 -5.84 1.60
N THR A 7 -7.22 -6.03 2.88
CA THR A 7 -7.01 -5.02 3.91
C THR A 7 -5.73 -5.32 4.71
N PRO A 8 -4.92 -4.31 5.06
CA PRO A 8 -3.80 -4.51 5.98
C PRO A 8 -4.24 -5.10 7.33
N GLU A 9 -3.62 -6.19 7.75
CA GLU A 9 -3.87 -6.80 9.07
C GLU A 9 -3.02 -6.15 10.16
N GLN A 10 -1.81 -5.74 9.80
CA GLN A 10 -0.91 -5.00 10.69
C GLN A 10 -0.24 -3.88 9.91
N SER A 11 0.11 -2.82 10.62
CA SER A 11 0.85 -1.69 10.07
C SER A 11 1.82 -1.15 11.10
N ALA A 12 2.98 -0.69 10.64
CA ALA A 12 3.96 -0.03 11.49
C ALA A 12 4.61 1.15 10.75
N PHE A 13 5.27 2.00 11.53
CA PHE A 13 6.11 3.08 11.02
C PHE A 13 7.55 2.83 11.44
N GLY A 14 8.48 3.21 10.58
CA GLY A 14 9.89 3.12 10.87
C GLY A 14 10.71 4.10 10.06
N LYS A 15 12.02 3.93 10.11
CA LYS A 15 12.98 4.64 9.26
C LYS A 15 13.82 3.62 8.51
N LEU A 16 14.06 3.88 7.24
CA LEU A 16 15.06 3.17 6.45
C LEU A 16 16.47 3.56 6.94
N GLU A 17 17.48 2.79 6.54
CA GLU A 17 18.88 3.07 6.90
C GLU A 17 19.35 4.47 6.45
N ASN A 18 18.78 4.99 5.36
CA ASN A 18 19.06 6.34 4.86
C ASN A 18 18.26 7.45 5.57
N GLY A 19 17.54 7.11 6.65
CA GLY A 19 16.79 8.05 7.50
C GLY A 19 15.40 8.43 7.01
N ARG A 20 15.01 8.01 5.80
CA ARG A 20 13.67 8.26 5.24
C ARG A 20 12.59 7.50 6.02
N ASP A 21 11.45 8.15 6.21
CA ASP A 21 10.30 7.55 6.88
C ASP A 21 9.63 6.52 5.98
N VAL A 22 9.23 5.40 6.59
CA VAL A 22 8.58 4.29 5.88
C VAL A 22 7.32 3.85 6.61
N LEU A 23 6.27 3.60 5.83
CA LEU A 23 5.06 2.89 6.26
C LEU A 23 5.20 1.42 5.89
N ILE A 24 5.02 0.52 6.85
CA ILE A 24 5.09 -0.92 6.63
C ILE A 24 3.67 -1.47 6.73
N LEU A 25 3.22 -2.20 5.71
CA LEU A 25 1.92 -2.83 5.64
C LEU A 25 2.10 -4.35 5.57
N TYR A 26 1.40 -5.07 6.42
CA TYR A 26 1.31 -6.53 6.34
C TYR A 26 -0.04 -6.93 5.75
N VAL A 27 0.00 -7.63 4.62
CA VAL A 27 -1.18 -8.19 3.95
C VAL A 27 -0.82 -9.61 3.49
N LYS A 28 -1.43 -10.62 4.12
CA LYS A 28 -1.05 -12.02 3.92
C LYS A 28 -1.42 -12.55 2.53
N GLU A 29 -2.51 -12.02 1.96
CA GLU A 29 -3.11 -12.52 0.73
C GLU A 29 -2.24 -12.27 -0.51
N PHE A 30 -1.25 -11.37 -0.42
CA PHE A 30 -0.36 -11.06 -1.53
C PHE A 30 0.87 -11.95 -1.64
N ASN A 31 0.94 -13.09 -0.93
CA ASN A 31 2.13 -13.96 -0.94
C ASN A 31 2.55 -14.38 -2.36
N GLU A 32 1.59 -14.77 -3.19
CA GLU A 32 1.85 -15.20 -4.56
C GLU A 32 2.31 -14.04 -5.46
N GLN A 33 1.65 -12.89 -5.34
CA GLN A 33 1.96 -11.68 -6.12
C GLN A 33 3.35 -11.14 -5.76
N VAL A 34 3.69 -11.05 -4.46
CA VAL A 34 5.02 -10.63 -3.99
C VAL A 34 6.10 -11.53 -4.58
N ARG A 35 5.90 -12.86 -4.52
CA ARG A 35 6.85 -13.82 -5.10
C ARG A 35 6.99 -13.66 -6.61
N ALA A 36 5.88 -13.57 -7.33
CA ALA A 36 5.89 -13.45 -8.78
C ALA A 36 6.59 -12.17 -9.25
N ILE A 37 6.31 -11.04 -8.60
CA ILE A 37 6.99 -9.76 -8.90
C ILE A 37 8.48 -9.84 -8.59
N ASN A 38 8.87 -10.33 -7.42
CA ASN A 38 10.28 -10.45 -7.05
C ASN A 38 11.06 -11.37 -7.99
N GLN A 39 10.47 -12.49 -8.43
CA GLN A 39 11.09 -13.40 -9.40
C GLN A 39 11.19 -12.80 -10.81
N SER A 40 10.24 -11.93 -11.19
CA SER A 40 10.25 -11.25 -12.49
C SER A 40 11.27 -10.11 -12.58
N GLY A 41 11.79 -9.63 -11.44
CA GLY A 41 12.71 -8.48 -11.39
C GLY A 41 12.07 -7.15 -11.78
N LEU A 42 10.74 -7.06 -11.80
CA LEU A 42 10.01 -5.85 -12.16
C LEU A 42 10.12 -4.81 -11.04
N SER A 43 10.66 -3.65 -11.37
CA SER A 43 10.79 -2.51 -10.46
C SER A 43 9.83 -1.37 -10.77
N LYS A 44 9.29 -1.32 -11.99
CA LYS A 44 8.35 -0.29 -12.43
C LYS A 44 6.92 -0.72 -12.17
N TYR A 45 6.15 0.18 -11.57
CA TYR A 45 4.73 0.02 -11.32
C TYR A 45 4.01 1.34 -11.56
N THR A 46 2.72 1.26 -11.83
CA THR A 46 1.78 2.39 -11.74
C THR A 46 0.83 2.15 -10.58
N TYR A 47 0.27 3.21 -10.03
CA TYR A 47 -0.72 3.08 -8.97
C TYR A 47 -1.85 4.11 -9.12
N HIS A 48 -3.03 3.72 -8.65
CA HIS A 48 -4.25 4.52 -8.67
C HIS A 48 -4.98 4.38 -7.34
N TRP A 49 -5.68 5.44 -6.95
CA TRP A 49 -6.47 5.48 -5.73
C TRP A 49 -7.94 5.68 -6.06
N PHE A 50 -8.77 4.76 -5.57
CA PHE A 50 -10.21 4.81 -5.74
C PHE A 50 -10.88 5.01 -4.38
N SER A 51 -11.94 5.82 -4.32
CA SER A 51 -12.87 5.79 -3.20
C SER A 51 -14.04 4.86 -3.50
N THR A 52 -14.60 4.23 -2.48
CA THR A 52 -15.95 3.66 -2.59
C THR A 52 -16.99 4.75 -2.78
N GLU A 53 -18.17 4.40 -3.31
CA GLU A 53 -19.28 5.34 -3.55
C GLU A 53 -19.65 6.16 -2.30
N HIS A 54 -19.62 5.54 -1.12
CA HIS A 54 -19.92 6.21 0.14
C HIS A 54 -18.69 6.82 0.84
N LYS A 55 -17.52 6.80 0.18
CA LYS A 55 -16.22 7.26 0.74
C LYS A 55 -15.90 6.62 2.10
N ASP A 56 -16.41 5.42 2.34
CA ASP A 56 -16.22 4.62 3.55
C ASP A 56 -14.99 3.71 3.48
N ALA A 57 -14.37 3.59 2.30
CA ALA A 57 -13.06 2.99 2.13
C ALA A 57 -12.33 3.59 0.93
N TYR A 58 -11.00 3.49 0.97
CA TYR A 58 -10.12 3.85 -0.16
C TYR A 58 -9.34 2.63 -0.60
N VAL A 59 -9.11 2.48 -1.90
CA VAL A 59 -8.40 1.36 -2.49
C VAL A 59 -7.19 1.88 -3.26
N LEU A 60 -6.01 1.43 -2.84
CA LEU A 60 -4.77 1.59 -3.60
C LEU A 60 -4.63 0.40 -4.54
N GLN A 61 -4.74 0.61 -5.84
CA GLN A 61 -4.39 -0.41 -6.82
C GLN A 61 -2.98 -0.14 -7.35
N VAL A 62 -2.12 -1.16 -7.33
CA VAL A 62 -0.78 -1.11 -7.93
C VAL A 62 -0.71 -2.15 -9.04
N THR A 63 -0.17 -1.78 -10.19
CA THR A 63 -0.04 -2.65 -11.37
C THR A 63 1.38 -2.61 -11.91
N TRP A 64 1.92 -3.77 -12.30
CA TRP A 64 3.22 -3.92 -12.94
C TRP A 64 3.08 -4.23 -14.44
N GLU A 65 4.19 -4.14 -15.18
CA GLU A 65 4.22 -4.36 -16.64
C GLU A 65 3.77 -5.76 -17.08
N ASN A 66 3.85 -6.76 -16.21
CA ASN A 66 3.37 -8.12 -16.47
C ASN A 66 1.88 -8.34 -16.12
N GLU A 67 1.12 -7.25 -15.97
CA GLU A 67 -0.31 -7.24 -15.65
C GLU A 67 -0.68 -7.81 -14.26
N ILE A 68 0.33 -8.21 -13.47
CA ILE A 68 0.12 -8.50 -12.05
C ILE A 68 -0.28 -7.19 -11.39
N HIS A 69 -1.31 -7.28 -10.57
CA HIS A 69 -1.80 -6.16 -9.79
C HIS A 69 -2.14 -6.61 -8.38
N ILE A 70 -2.04 -5.66 -7.45
CA ILE A 70 -2.53 -5.79 -6.09
C ILE A 70 -3.50 -4.65 -5.81
N SER A 71 -4.47 -4.89 -4.93
CA SER A 71 -5.44 -3.87 -4.51
C SER A 71 -5.55 -3.86 -2.99
N ILE A 72 -5.05 -2.80 -2.36
CA ILE A 72 -5.04 -2.66 -0.90
C ILE A 72 -6.22 -1.79 -0.49
N ARG A 73 -7.15 -2.33 0.30
CA ARG A 73 -8.33 -1.64 0.82
C ARG A 73 -8.05 -1.08 2.21
N PHE A 74 -8.23 0.23 2.36
CA PHE A 74 -8.15 0.96 3.61
C PHE A 74 -9.56 1.31 4.08
N ASN A 75 -10.06 0.53 5.03
CA ASN A 75 -11.32 0.81 5.76
C ASN A 75 -11.14 1.96 6.78
N PRO A 76 -12.21 2.50 7.42
CA PRO A 76 -12.14 3.69 8.27
C PRO A 76 -11.11 3.60 9.40
N GLN A 77 -10.92 2.41 9.98
CA GLN A 77 -9.90 2.14 11.00
C GLN A 77 -8.45 2.40 10.52
N HIS A 78 -8.21 2.45 9.21
CA HIS A 78 -6.90 2.71 8.60
C HIS A 78 -6.76 4.15 8.09
N PHE A 79 -7.75 5.03 8.25
CA PHE A 79 -7.65 6.39 7.73
C PHE A 79 -6.50 7.18 8.37
N GLY A 80 -6.09 6.82 9.58
CA GLY A 80 -4.84 7.33 10.17
C GLY A 80 -3.60 7.00 9.35
N LEU A 81 -3.56 5.85 8.65
CA LEU A 81 -2.49 5.50 7.70
C LEU A 81 -2.60 6.32 6.42
N ILE A 82 -3.81 6.54 5.90
CA ILE A 82 -4.02 7.36 4.70
C ILE A 82 -3.56 8.80 4.94
N HIS A 83 -3.85 9.37 6.11
CA HIS A 83 -3.41 10.72 6.46
C HIS A 83 -1.87 10.86 6.37
N GLN A 84 -1.13 9.78 6.66
CA GLN A 84 0.33 9.75 6.55
C GLN A 84 0.84 9.71 5.10
N LEU A 85 -0.03 9.36 4.15
CA LEU A 85 0.26 9.31 2.72
C LEU A 85 -0.17 10.60 2.00
N LEU A 86 -0.73 11.59 2.71
CA LEU A 86 -0.94 12.93 2.15
C LEU A 86 0.38 13.56 1.69
N GLU A 87 1.47 13.22 2.38
CA GLU A 87 2.83 13.49 1.91
C GLU A 87 3.44 12.22 1.29
N PRO A 88 4.26 12.35 0.23
CA PRO A 88 4.93 11.20 -0.37
C PRO A 88 5.75 10.42 0.66
N LYS A 89 5.50 9.10 0.73
CA LYS A 89 6.16 8.23 1.71
C LYS A 89 6.63 6.93 1.05
N ASP A 90 7.73 6.39 1.55
CA ASP A 90 8.11 5.03 1.18
C ASP A 90 7.16 4.05 1.87
N VAL A 91 6.71 3.03 1.14
CA VAL A 91 5.83 1.98 1.66
C VAL A 91 6.46 0.63 1.41
N ILE A 92 6.53 -0.20 2.45
CA ILE A 92 6.93 -1.62 2.35
C ILE A 92 5.69 -2.47 2.55
N LEU A 93 5.40 -3.33 1.59
CA LEU A 93 4.39 -4.38 1.71
C LEU A 93 5.08 -5.71 2.01
N THR A 94 4.73 -6.32 3.13
CA THR A 94 5.22 -7.63 3.56
C THR A 94 4.09 -8.63 3.66
N THR A 95 4.40 -9.90 3.39
CA THR A 95 3.50 -11.03 3.63
C THR A 95 3.93 -11.84 4.86
N THR A 96 4.90 -11.34 5.64
CA THR A 96 5.30 -11.87 6.94
C THR A 96 4.75 -10.96 8.05
N PRO A 97 4.05 -11.52 9.07
CA PRO A 97 3.54 -10.73 10.19
C PRO A 97 4.62 -9.87 10.86
N LEU A 98 4.28 -8.63 11.20
CA LEU A 98 5.21 -7.70 11.84
C LEU A 98 5.65 -8.19 13.22
N SER A 99 4.76 -8.84 13.97
CA SER A 99 5.11 -9.48 15.25
C SER A 99 6.22 -10.53 15.07
N GLN A 100 6.11 -11.37 14.03
CA GLN A 100 7.11 -12.39 13.74
C GLN A 100 8.45 -11.77 13.31
N LEU A 101 8.42 -10.69 12.53
CA LEU A 101 9.61 -9.95 12.15
C LEU A 101 10.32 -9.34 13.38
N MET A 102 9.56 -8.78 14.32
CA MET A 102 10.09 -8.25 15.57
C MET A 102 10.67 -9.33 16.48
N GLU A 103 9.97 -10.46 16.64
CA GLU A 103 10.46 -11.61 17.41
C GLU A 103 11.77 -12.14 16.82
N LYS A 104 11.88 -12.25 15.50
CA LYS A 104 13.11 -12.66 14.82
C LYS A 104 14.24 -11.67 15.06
N ALA A 105 13.98 -10.36 14.98
CA ALA A 105 14.99 -9.35 15.27
C ALA A 105 15.50 -9.45 16.72
N GLN A 106 14.58 -9.60 17.68
CA GLN A 106 14.92 -9.78 19.10
C GLN A 106 15.73 -11.05 19.35
N ALA A 107 15.31 -12.18 18.77
CA ALA A 107 16.01 -13.46 18.92
C ALA A 107 17.46 -13.43 18.38
N ASN A 108 17.72 -12.60 17.38
CA ASN A 108 19.05 -12.45 16.78
C ASN A 108 19.83 -11.23 17.32
N ASN A 109 19.30 -10.53 18.34
CA ASN A 109 19.88 -9.29 18.89
C ASN A 109 20.11 -8.19 17.84
N PHE A 110 19.23 -8.10 16.85
CA PHE A 110 19.27 -7.04 15.85
C PHE A 110 18.53 -5.80 16.35
N SER A 111 19.12 -4.63 16.10
CA SER A 111 18.48 -3.32 16.31
C SER A 111 17.62 -2.88 15.12
N PHE A 112 17.45 -3.75 14.12
CA PHE A 112 16.74 -3.50 12.88
C PHE A 112 15.90 -4.72 12.49
N ILE A 113 14.92 -4.50 11.61
CA ILE A 113 14.09 -5.56 11.04
C ILE A 113 14.60 -5.88 9.65
N GLU A 114 14.96 -7.14 9.42
CA GLU A 114 15.27 -7.66 8.08
C GLU A 114 14.01 -8.10 7.37
N PHE A 115 13.84 -7.61 6.14
CA PHE A 115 12.81 -8.04 5.22
C PHE A 115 13.41 -8.94 4.14
N ASN A 116 12.72 -10.02 3.80
CA ASN A 116 13.12 -10.92 2.72
C ASN A 116 12.21 -10.72 1.50
N ASP A 117 11.00 -11.28 1.55
CA ASP A 117 10.01 -11.19 0.47
C ASP A 117 9.07 -10.02 0.71
N VAL A 118 9.41 -8.86 0.13
CA VAL A 118 8.59 -7.65 0.20
C VAL A 118 8.47 -6.97 -1.16
N LEU A 119 7.47 -6.10 -1.27
CA LEU A 119 7.40 -5.10 -2.33
C LEU A 119 7.63 -3.72 -1.73
N THR A 120 8.41 -2.91 -2.42
CA THR A 120 8.70 -1.54 -2.00
C THR A 120 8.11 -0.55 -2.99
N PHE A 121 7.45 0.48 -2.45
CA PHE A 121 6.90 1.59 -3.20
C PHE A 121 7.58 2.87 -2.73
N CYS A 122 8.18 3.62 -3.64
CA CYS A 122 8.87 4.86 -3.32
C CYS A 122 7.96 6.04 -3.58
N ASN A 123 7.98 7.04 -2.67
CA ASN A 123 7.24 8.30 -2.81
C ASN A 123 5.74 8.11 -3.11
N LEU A 124 5.11 7.10 -2.51
CA LEU A 124 3.69 6.87 -2.68
C LEU A 124 2.91 7.99 -1.97
N SER A 125 2.01 8.63 -2.69
CA SER A 125 1.12 9.66 -2.16
C SER A 125 -0.34 9.29 -2.41
N PHE A 126 -1.18 9.62 -1.44
CA PHE A 126 -2.63 9.51 -1.52
C PHE A 126 -3.19 10.64 -2.38
N VAL A 127 -3.70 10.28 -3.55
CA VAL A 127 -4.33 11.20 -4.49
C VAL A 127 -5.63 10.52 -4.93
N PRO A 128 -6.71 10.62 -4.16
CA PRO A 128 -7.96 9.97 -4.52
C PRO A 128 -8.46 10.55 -5.84
N ASP A 129 -9.12 9.72 -6.65
CA ASP A 129 -9.87 10.21 -7.80
C ASP A 129 -10.76 11.37 -7.35
N THR A 130 -10.46 12.57 -7.83
CA THR A 130 -11.36 13.71 -7.66
C THR A 130 -12.55 13.42 -8.55
N ASP A 131 -13.71 13.15 -7.95
CA ASP A 131 -14.98 13.23 -8.65
C ASP A 131 -14.97 14.56 -9.40
N SER A 132 -14.82 14.52 -10.72
CA SER A 132 -14.97 15.72 -11.53
C SER A 132 -16.44 16.05 -11.45
N GLU A 133 -16.82 16.90 -10.50
CA GLU A 133 -18.11 17.58 -10.49
C GLU A 133 -18.19 18.31 -11.83
N THR A 134 -18.79 17.65 -12.81
CA THR A 134 -19.23 18.29 -14.02
C THR A 134 -20.51 18.99 -13.57
N ASP A 135 -20.38 20.22 -13.09
CA ASP A 135 -21.49 21.15 -12.99
C ASP A 135 -22.02 21.34 -14.42
N SER A 136 -22.91 20.43 -14.83
CA SER A 136 -23.78 20.70 -15.95
C SER A 136 -24.79 21.73 -15.48
N ASP A 137 -24.37 23.00 -15.56
CA ASP A 137 -25.25 24.16 -15.57
C ASP A 137 -26.37 23.88 -16.57
N THR A 138 -27.51 23.47 -16.02
CA THR A 138 -28.73 23.30 -16.80
C THR A 138 -29.36 24.68 -16.85
N ASP A 139 -28.93 25.47 -17.84
CA ASP A 139 -29.58 26.72 -18.20
C ASP A 139 -31.07 26.45 -18.43
N SER A 140 -31.86 27.00 -17.52
CA SER A 140 -33.32 26.94 -17.56
C SER A 140 -33.80 27.83 -18.70
N ASN A 141 -34.65 27.29 -19.58
CA ASN A 141 -35.36 28.03 -20.62
C ASN A 141 -36.82 28.23 -20.24
#